data_AF-A0A8C8ACX6-F1
#
_entry.id   AF-A0A8C8ACX6-F1
#
_cell.length_a   1.000
_cell.length_b   1.000
_cell.length_c   1.000
_cell.angle_alpha   90.00
_cell.angle_beta   90.00
_cell.angle_gamma   90.00
#
_symmetry.space_group_name_H-M   'P 1'
#
loop_
_entity.id
_entity.type
_entity.pdbx_description
1 polymer ?
#
loop_
_entity_poly.entity_id
_entity_poly.type
_entity_poly.pdbx_seq_one_letter_code
_entity_poly.pdbx_strand_id
1 'polypeptide(L)'
;MTYDFHGSWDSITGENSPLYKDLNSNAFLKDFAMNYWKSNGAPAEKLVVGFPTYGNTFTLQNPSEHGLGAPASGPGSAGPYTQEAGELAYFEICTLLNSGATQVWDAPQDVPYAYKGNEWVGYDNIKSFNIKVCWGVWLC
;
A
#
# COMPACT_ATOMS: atom_id res chain seq x y z
N MET A 1 -10.93 -3.33 -8.73
CA MET A 1 -9.48 -3.57 -8.53
C MET A 1 -9.16 -3.20 -7.09
N THR A 2 -8.32 -3.97 -6.40
CA THR A 2 -8.14 -3.86 -4.93
C THR A 2 -6.76 -3.30 -4.58
N TYR A 3 -6.41 -2.18 -5.19
CA TYR A 3 -5.18 -1.40 -5.05
C TYR A 3 -5.50 0.04 -5.48
N ASP A 4 -4.55 0.97 -5.34
CA ASP A 4 -4.73 2.41 -5.52
C ASP A 4 -5.75 3.01 -4.55
N PHE A 5 -5.80 2.50 -3.31
CA PHE A 5 -6.65 3.07 -2.28
C PHE A 5 -6.12 4.41 -1.78
N HIS A 6 -4.80 4.55 -1.69
CA HIS A 6 -4.09 5.79 -1.39
C HIS A 6 -2.95 6.00 -2.38
N GLY A 7 -2.69 7.26 -2.71
CA GLY A 7 -1.60 7.66 -3.59
C GLY A 7 -1.37 9.16 -3.54
N SER A 8 -0.49 9.68 -4.38
CA SER A 8 -0.03 11.07 -4.32
C SER A 8 -1.10 12.15 -4.58
N TRP A 9 -2.32 11.73 -4.94
CA TRP A 9 -3.50 12.60 -5.00
C TRP A 9 -4.06 12.93 -3.60
N ASP A 10 -3.67 12.21 -2.56
CA ASP A 10 -3.99 12.50 -1.17
C ASP A 10 -2.98 13.51 -0.58
N SER A 11 -3.44 14.30 0.40
CA SER A 11 -2.57 15.23 1.16
C SER A 11 -1.85 14.58 2.34
N ILE A 12 -2.06 13.27 2.55
CA ILE A 12 -1.48 12.48 3.63
C ILE A 12 -1.00 11.13 3.09
N THR A 13 -0.01 10.54 3.75
CA THR A 13 0.46 9.18 3.40
C THR A 13 -0.60 8.13 3.69
N GLY A 14 -0.62 7.08 2.86
CA GLY A 14 -1.50 5.94 3.04
C GLY A 14 -1.05 4.74 2.22
N GLU A 15 -1.54 3.57 2.61
CA GLU A 15 -1.16 2.32 1.95
C GLU A 15 -1.83 2.16 0.58
N ASN A 16 -1.07 1.70 -0.42
CA ASN A 16 -1.59 1.41 -1.76
C ASN A 16 -2.73 0.37 -1.70
N SER A 17 -2.56 -0.67 -0.87
CA SER A 17 -3.35 -1.90 -0.99
C SER A 17 -3.65 -2.57 0.36
N PRO A 18 -4.18 -1.85 1.36
CA PRO A 18 -4.38 -2.39 2.71
C PRO A 18 -5.40 -3.54 2.74
N LEU A 19 -5.09 -4.60 3.49
CA LEU A 19 -6.01 -5.74 3.63
C LEU A 19 -7.20 -5.37 4.54
N TYR A 20 -6.90 -4.76 5.68
CA TYR A 20 -7.83 -4.38 6.72
C TYR A 20 -7.83 -2.88 7.00
N LYS A 21 -8.80 -2.46 7.80
CA LYS A 21 -9.08 -1.08 8.17
C LYS A 21 -7.97 -0.53 9.08
N ASP A 22 -7.50 0.69 8.81
CA ASP A 22 -6.91 1.51 9.86
C ASP A 22 -7.99 1.89 10.88
N LEU A 23 -7.74 1.68 12.17
CA LEU A 23 -8.69 1.99 13.25
C LEU A 23 -9.25 3.42 13.16
N ASN A 24 -8.47 4.35 12.61
CA ASN A 24 -8.79 5.78 12.50
C ASN A 24 -9.31 6.24 11.13
N SER A 25 -9.47 5.35 10.15
CA SER A 25 -9.86 5.69 8.77
C SER A 25 -11.23 5.11 8.37
N ASN A 26 -11.93 5.83 7.49
CA ASN A 26 -13.12 5.38 6.76
C ASN A 26 -12.78 4.84 5.35
N ALA A 27 -11.49 4.61 5.05
CA ALA A 27 -11.04 4.18 3.73
C ALA A 27 -11.63 2.82 3.31
N PHE A 28 -11.82 2.69 1.99
CA PHE A 28 -12.20 1.44 1.32
C PHE A 28 -11.01 0.47 1.30
N LEU A 29 -11.25 -0.83 1.42
CA LEU A 29 -10.23 -1.84 1.71
C LEU A 29 -10.40 -3.07 0.83
N LYS A 30 -9.40 -3.94 0.76
CA LYS A 30 -9.56 -5.22 0.04
C LYS A 30 -10.72 -6.05 0.58
N ASP A 31 -10.79 -6.24 1.90
CA ASP A 31 -11.86 -7.06 2.51
C ASP A 31 -13.25 -6.43 2.27
N PHE A 32 -13.37 -5.13 2.52
CA PHE A 32 -14.61 -4.40 2.28
C PHE A 32 -15.03 -4.46 0.81
N ALA A 33 -14.12 -4.20 -0.14
CA ALA A 33 -14.43 -4.18 -1.57
C ALA A 33 -14.93 -5.55 -2.05
N MET A 34 -14.29 -6.63 -1.60
CA MET A 34 -14.68 -8.00 -1.95
C MET A 34 -16.03 -8.38 -1.34
N ASN A 35 -16.25 -8.03 -0.08
CA ASN A 35 -17.54 -8.24 0.59
C ASN A 35 -18.67 -7.40 -0.02
N TYR A 36 -18.37 -6.19 -0.50
CA TYR A 36 -19.32 -5.34 -1.21
C TYR A 36 -19.79 -5.96 -2.53
N TRP A 37 -18.87 -6.44 -3.37
CA TRP A 37 -19.25 -7.10 -4.62
C TRP A 37 -20.05 -8.37 -4.37
N LYS A 38 -19.64 -9.17 -3.38
CA LYS A 38 -20.36 -10.39 -2.97
C LYS A 38 -21.78 -10.06 -2.49
N SER A 39 -21.95 -9.04 -1.65
CA SER A 39 -23.27 -8.64 -1.13
C SER A 39 -24.19 -8.06 -2.21
N ASN A 40 -23.62 -7.53 -3.30
CA ASN A 40 -24.35 -7.08 -4.48
C ASN A 40 -24.56 -8.19 -5.54
N GLY A 41 -24.32 -9.46 -5.19
CA GLY A 41 -24.70 -10.61 -6.02
C GLY A 41 -23.61 -11.14 -6.95
N ALA A 42 -22.37 -10.65 -6.85
CA ALA A 42 -21.26 -11.26 -7.58
C ALA A 42 -20.92 -12.65 -6.97
N PRO A 43 -20.85 -13.72 -7.78
CA PRO A 43 -20.42 -15.04 -7.30
C PRO A 43 -18.98 -14.98 -6.79
N ALA A 44 -18.74 -15.49 -5.59
CA ALA A 44 -17.44 -15.36 -4.90
C ALA A 44 -16.30 -16.00 -5.71
N GLU A 45 -16.56 -17.12 -6.37
CA GLU A 45 -15.62 -17.86 -7.22
C GLU A 45 -15.24 -17.11 -8.51
N LYS A 46 -15.94 -16.03 -8.85
CA LYS A 46 -15.62 -15.15 -9.98
C LYS A 46 -14.92 -13.87 -9.56
N LEU A 47 -14.78 -13.62 -8.26
CA LEU A 47 -14.08 -12.44 -7.76
C LEU A 47 -12.58 -12.72 -7.69
N VAL A 48 -11.80 -11.89 -8.41
CA VAL A 48 -10.34 -11.98 -8.44
C VAL A 48 -9.76 -10.85 -7.61
N VAL A 49 -9.00 -11.20 -6.58
CA VAL A 49 -8.30 -10.25 -5.71
C VAL A 49 -7.06 -9.74 -6.45
N GLY A 50 -6.86 -8.42 -6.47
CA GLY A 50 -5.70 -7.78 -7.07
C GLY A 50 -4.50 -7.75 -6.12
N PHE A 51 -3.31 -8.02 -6.65
CA PHE A 51 -2.03 -8.01 -5.93
C PHE A 51 -1.06 -7.05 -6.66
N PRO A 52 -0.87 -5.82 -6.17
CA PRO A 52 0.05 -4.88 -6.81
C PRO A 52 1.49 -5.29 -6.53
N THR A 53 2.31 -5.30 -7.58
CA THR A 53 3.78 -5.47 -7.49
C THR A 53 4.51 -4.13 -7.55
N TYR A 54 3.85 -3.09 -7.05
CA TYR A 54 4.30 -1.70 -6.97
C TYR A 54 3.75 -1.06 -5.68
N GLY A 55 4.31 0.07 -5.30
CA GLY A 55 3.83 0.89 -4.19
C GLY A 55 3.63 2.34 -4.64
N ASN A 56 2.68 3.01 -3.99
CA ASN A 56 2.45 4.43 -4.21
C ASN A 56 3.34 5.24 -3.27
N THR A 57 3.95 6.29 -3.80
CA THR A 57 4.97 7.08 -3.11
C THR A 57 4.51 8.50 -2.83
N PHE A 58 5.04 9.04 -1.74
CA PHE A 58 4.75 10.36 -1.25
C PHE A 58 6.03 11.08 -0.88
N THR A 59 6.04 12.39 -1.06
CA THR A 59 7.02 13.27 -0.44
C THR A 59 6.46 13.79 0.88
N LEU A 60 7.07 13.42 2.02
CA LEU A 60 6.73 13.92 3.36
C LEU A 60 7.02 15.42 3.46
N GLN A 61 6.12 16.17 4.10
CA GLN A 61 6.38 17.57 4.45
C GLN A 61 7.44 17.70 5.55
N ASN A 62 7.45 16.76 6.50
CA ASN A 62 8.41 16.68 7.59
C ASN A 62 8.93 15.24 7.70
N PRO A 63 10.23 14.98 7.43
CA PRO A 63 10.84 13.64 7.58
C PRO A 63 10.71 13.02 8.97
N SER A 64 10.49 13.84 10.01
CA SER A 64 10.27 13.34 11.38
C SER A 64 8.84 12.81 11.59
N GLU A 65 7.91 13.13 10.70
CA GLU A 65 6.53 12.65 10.67
C GLU A 65 6.39 11.70 9.48
N HIS A 66 6.69 10.42 9.70
CA HIS A 66 6.82 9.42 8.63
C HIS A 66 5.85 8.23 8.81
N GLY A 67 4.88 8.37 9.71
CA GLY A 67 3.84 7.37 9.93
C GLY A 67 2.79 7.38 8.81
N LEU A 68 1.79 6.49 8.94
CA LEU A 68 0.57 6.58 8.16
C LEU A 68 -0.22 7.84 8.53
N GLY A 69 -0.84 8.47 7.54
CA GLY A 69 -1.56 9.72 7.72
C GLY A 69 -0.65 10.95 7.92
N ALA A 70 0.66 10.80 7.73
CA ALA A 70 1.59 11.92 7.82
C ALA A 70 1.37 12.91 6.67
N PRO A 71 1.50 14.23 6.89
CA PRO A 71 1.33 15.22 5.82
C PRO A 71 2.30 15.02 4.66
N ALA A 72 1.76 14.95 3.45
CA ALA A 72 2.51 14.82 2.20
C ALA A 72 2.39 16.11 1.37
N SER A 73 3.44 16.45 0.62
CA SER A 73 3.46 17.60 -0.30
C SER A 73 3.17 17.23 -1.75
N GLY A 74 3.10 15.93 -2.06
CA GLY A 74 2.84 15.41 -3.39
C GLY A 74 3.49 14.05 -3.64
N PRO A 75 3.68 13.67 -4.92
CA PRO A 75 4.27 12.38 -5.27
C PRO A 75 5.71 12.25 -4.77
N GLY A 76 6.11 11.02 -4.46
CA GLY A 76 7.52 10.69 -4.27
C GLY A 76 8.29 10.79 -5.59
N SER A 77 9.62 10.78 -5.49
CA SER A 77 10.48 10.89 -6.67
C SER A 77 10.29 9.72 -7.64
N ALA A 78 10.39 10.01 -8.94
CA ALA A 78 10.28 8.97 -9.97
C ALA A 78 11.39 7.92 -9.83
N GLY A 79 11.01 6.65 -9.95
CA GLY A 79 11.93 5.52 -9.94
C GLY A 79 12.89 5.54 -11.15
N PRO A 80 14.10 4.99 -11.01
CA PRO A 80 15.08 4.94 -12.11
C PRO A 80 14.63 4.07 -13.29
N TYR A 81 13.66 3.17 -13.09
CA TYR A 81 13.15 2.27 -14.13
C TYR A 81 11.70 2.59 -14.51
N THR A 82 10.79 2.74 -13.53
CA THR A 82 9.39 3.12 -13.80
C THR A 82 9.28 4.52 -14.41
N GLN A 83 10.16 5.44 -13.99
CA GLN A 83 10.21 6.83 -14.46
C GLN A 83 8.90 7.59 -14.26
N GLU A 84 8.09 7.15 -13.29
CA GLU A 84 6.83 7.77 -12.92
C GLU A 84 6.90 8.27 -11.47
N ALA A 85 6.65 9.56 -11.27
CA ALA A 85 6.59 10.13 -9.92
C ALA A 85 5.31 9.66 -9.22
N GLY A 86 5.41 9.28 -7.96
CA GLY A 86 4.27 8.74 -7.20
C GLY A 86 4.15 7.21 -7.24
N GLU A 87 5.03 6.50 -7.97
CA GLU A 87 5.04 5.05 -8.04
C GLU A 87 6.47 4.49 -7.99
N LEU A 88 6.65 3.36 -7.30
CA LEU A 88 7.84 2.52 -7.42
C LEU A 88 7.45 1.06 -7.62
N ALA A 89 8.12 0.39 -8.56
CA ALA A 89 8.00 -1.06 -8.70
C ALA A 89 8.64 -1.77 -7.50
N TYR A 90 8.18 -2.99 -7.18
CA TYR A 90 8.68 -3.74 -6.01
C TYR A 90 10.22 -3.89 -5.99
N PHE A 91 10.85 -4.09 -7.13
CA PHE A 91 12.33 -4.20 -7.21
C PHE A 91 13.05 -2.86 -6.96
N GLU A 92 12.42 -1.73 -7.28
CA GLU A 92 12.93 -0.40 -6.93
C GLU A 92 12.79 -0.14 -5.44
N ILE A 93 11.69 -0.59 -4.83
CA ILE A 93 11.49 -0.54 -3.38
C ILE A 93 12.55 -1.41 -2.67
N CYS A 94 12.87 -2.60 -3.18
CA CYS A 94 13.99 -3.40 -2.67
C CYS A 94 15.32 -2.65 -2.74
N THR A 95 15.56 -1.89 -3.82
CA THR A 95 16.75 -1.06 -3.96
C THR A 95 16.76 0.07 -2.92
N LEU A 96 15.62 0.74 -2.70
CA LEU A 96 15.44 1.76 -1.68
C LEU A 96 15.76 1.22 -0.28
N LEU A 97 15.24 0.03 0.08
CA LEU A 97 15.54 -0.67 1.33
C LEU A 97 17.03 -0.98 1.48
N ASN A 98 17.65 -1.55 0.45
CA ASN A 98 19.09 -1.86 0.45
C ASN A 98 19.97 -0.60 0.56
N SER A 99 19.44 0.57 0.19
CA SER A 99 20.11 1.86 0.34
C SER A 99 19.96 2.47 1.74
N GLY A 100 19.35 1.77 2.70
CA GLY A 100 19.18 2.21 4.09
C GLY A 100 17.85 2.88 4.39
N ALA A 101 16.81 2.63 3.60
CA ALA A 101 15.46 3.02 3.99
C ALA A 101 14.95 2.15 5.14
N THR A 102 14.14 2.74 6.01
CA THR A 102 13.52 2.03 7.14
C THR A 102 12.20 1.43 6.68
N GLN A 103 12.04 0.11 6.84
CA GLN A 103 10.75 -0.56 6.67
C GLN A 103 10.01 -0.60 8.00
N VAL A 104 8.71 -0.31 7.99
CA VAL A 104 7.81 -0.46 9.12
C VAL A 104 6.66 -1.38 8.72
N TRP A 105 6.24 -2.23 9.64
CA TRP A 105 5.07 -3.08 9.45
C TRP A 105 3.85 -2.42 10.09
N ASP A 106 2.82 -2.14 9.29
CA ASP A 106 1.52 -1.71 9.80
C ASP A 106 0.68 -2.93 10.16
N ALA A 107 0.65 -3.27 11.46
CA ALA A 107 -0.08 -4.44 11.95
C ALA A 107 -1.60 -4.35 11.73
N PRO A 108 -2.26 -3.18 11.91
CA PRO A 108 -3.68 -3.03 11.60
C PRO A 108 -4.06 -3.33 10.15
N GLN A 109 -3.25 -2.95 9.15
CA GLN A 109 -3.58 -3.13 7.73
C GLN A 109 -2.89 -4.34 7.07
N ASP A 110 -2.03 -5.05 7.80
CA ASP A 110 -1.22 -6.20 7.36
C ASP A 110 -0.38 -5.94 6.10
N VAL A 111 0.22 -4.75 6.04
CA VAL A 111 1.09 -4.30 4.95
C VAL A 111 2.30 -3.52 5.49
N PRO A 112 3.40 -3.50 4.74
CA PRO A 112 4.54 -2.64 5.04
C PRO A 112 4.44 -1.26 4.36
N TYR A 113 5.06 -0.27 5.01
CA TYR A 113 5.56 0.92 4.32
C TYR A 113 7.07 1.05 4.54
N ALA A 114 7.71 1.88 3.73
CA ALA A 114 9.12 2.24 3.90
C ALA A 114 9.34 3.73 3.72
N TYR A 115 10.36 4.27 4.38
CA TYR A 115 10.70 5.69 4.26
C TYR A 115 12.22 5.93 4.33
N LYS A 116 12.67 7.01 3.68
CA LYS A 116 14.05 7.48 3.73
C LYS A 116 14.11 8.98 3.48
N GLY A 117 14.50 9.74 4.50
CA GLY A 117 14.41 11.21 4.43
C GLY A 117 12.95 11.62 4.27
N ASN A 118 12.64 12.35 3.19
CA ASN A 118 11.28 12.75 2.85
C ASN A 118 10.57 11.77 1.90
N GLU A 119 11.22 10.72 1.40
CA GLU A 119 10.56 9.71 0.57
C GLU A 119 9.80 8.72 1.44
N TRP A 120 8.56 8.42 1.08
CA TRP A 120 7.70 7.44 1.74
C TRP A 120 6.99 6.58 0.70
N VAL A 121 6.87 5.28 0.93
CA VAL A 121 6.20 4.34 0.03
C VAL A 121 5.35 3.33 0.80
N GLY A 122 4.08 3.23 0.43
CA GLY A 122 3.14 2.22 0.91
C GLY A 122 3.02 1.12 -0.13
N TYR A 123 3.31 -0.12 0.25
CA TYR A 123 3.53 -1.20 -0.73
C TYR A 123 3.19 -2.58 -0.17
N ASP A 124 3.43 -3.59 -0.98
CA ASP A 124 3.30 -4.99 -0.59
C ASP A 124 4.66 -5.70 -0.64
N ASN A 125 4.91 -6.59 0.32
CA ASN A 125 6.07 -7.48 0.30
C ASN A 125 5.65 -8.95 0.37
N ILE A 126 6.63 -9.85 0.41
CA ILE A 126 6.41 -11.30 0.50
C ILE A 126 5.50 -11.67 1.68
N LYS A 127 5.64 -11.00 2.84
CA LYS A 127 4.82 -11.27 4.02
C LYS A 127 3.35 -10.88 3.78
N SER A 128 3.09 -9.66 3.33
CA SER A 128 1.72 -9.19 3.08
C SER A 128 1.04 -9.95 1.93
N PHE A 129 1.80 -10.34 0.90
CA PHE A 129 1.29 -11.24 -0.15
C PHE A 129 0.83 -12.58 0.42
N ASN A 130 1.64 -13.23 1.26
CA ASN A 130 1.26 -14.50 1.87
C ASN A 130 0.00 -14.37 2.74
N ILE A 131 -0.12 -13.30 3.53
CA ILE A 131 -1.31 -13.03 4.34
C ILE A 131 -2.54 -12.86 3.45
N LYS A 132 -2.43 -12.08 2.37
CA LYS A 132 -3.54 -11.83 1.42
C LYS A 132 -3.94 -13.09 0.65
N VAL A 133 -3.00 -13.96 0.29
CA VAL A 133 -3.28 -15.26 -0.32
C VAL A 133 -4.02 -16.17 0.67
N CYS A 134 -3.52 -16.28 1.91
CA CYS A 134 -4.18 -17.00 2.99
C CYS A 134 -5.63 -16.55 3.18
N TRP A 135 -5.84 -15.23 3.29
CA TRP A 135 -7.16 -14.61 3.43
C TRP A 135 -8.09 -14.93 2.25
N GLY A 136 -7.59 -14.84 1.01
CA GLY A 136 -8.40 -15.08 -0.19
C GLY A 136 -8.80 -16.53 -0.42
N VAL A 137 -8.09 -17.49 0.18
CA VAL A 137 -8.28 -18.94 -0.06
C VAL A 137 -9.04 -19.64 1.08
N TRP A 138 -9.51 -18.92 2.12
CA TRP A 138 -10.15 -19.51 3.31
C TRP A 138 -9.31 -20.61 4.00
N LEU A 139 -8.01 -20.71 3.71
CA LEU A 139 -7.13 -21.82 4.11
C LEU A 139 -6.01 -21.41 5.08
N CYS A 140 -6.24 -20.32 5.81
CA CYS A 140 -5.56 -19.93 7.04
C CYS A 140 -6.64 -19.28 7.94
#